data_AF-A0A358CRW4-F1
#
_entry.id   AF-A0A358CRW4-F1
#
_cell.length_a   1.000
_cell.length_b   1.000
_cell.length_c   1.000
_cell.angle_alpha   90.00
_cell.angle_beta   90.00
_cell.angle_gamma   90.00
#
_symmetry.space_group_name_H-M   'P 1'
#
loop_
_entity.id
_entity.type
_entity.pdbx_description
1 polymer ?
#
loop_
_entity_poly.entity_id
_entity_poly.type
_entity_poly.pdbx_seq_one_letter_code
_entity_poly.pdbx_strand_id
1 'polypeptide(L)'
;MSKYSDYLDEIESRKKQGLSPKPIDSDVLLNEIIEQVKDSANPYREDSLNFLIYNTLPGTTSAARVKSEFLKEIILKKIFISEITPAFAFEQLSQMKGGPSVKVLIDLVLHDDQVIVEEAAEFLKKQVFLYEADTERLFEAYKEGNEVVTNILKSYAEAEFFTQLPEVPEEIEVVTYVAGIGDISTDLLSPGNEAHSRSDRELHGKCLINEKAQNEIESLQKKYPEKQVMLVAEKGTMGVG
;
A
#
# COMPACT_ATOMS: atom_id res chain seq x y z
N MET A 1 -14.91 0.96 -25.80
CA MET A 1 -13.49 1.20 -25.46
C MET A 1 -13.20 0.37 -24.22
N SER A 2 -12.00 -0.21 -24.15
CA SER A 2 -11.62 -1.04 -23.00
C SER A 2 -11.25 -0.16 -21.82
N LYS A 3 -11.31 -0.68 -20.59
CA LYS A 3 -10.97 0.13 -19.40
C LYS A 3 -9.50 0.47 -19.36
N TYR A 4 -8.66 -0.40 -19.94
CA TYR A 4 -7.25 -0.09 -20.10
C TYR A 4 -7.01 1.12 -21.01
N SER A 5 -7.73 1.24 -22.14
CA SER A 5 -7.62 2.42 -23.00
C SER A 5 -8.07 3.70 -22.30
N ASP A 6 -9.20 3.66 -21.58
CA ASP A 6 -9.67 4.81 -20.79
C ASP A 6 -8.61 5.22 -19.74
N TYR A 7 -7.92 4.23 -19.17
CA TYR A 7 -6.86 4.45 -18.18
C TYR A 7 -5.61 5.09 -18.78
N LEU A 8 -5.17 4.67 -19.97
CA LEU A 8 -4.06 5.31 -20.70
C LEU A 8 -4.37 6.78 -21.03
N ASP A 9 -5.61 7.07 -21.44
CA ASP A 9 -6.05 8.45 -21.69
C ASP A 9 -6.03 9.29 -20.41
N GLU A 10 -6.42 8.72 -19.26
CA GLU A 10 -6.29 9.39 -17.96
C GLU A 10 -4.82 9.68 -17.63
N ILE A 11 -3.92 8.71 -17.83
CA ILE A 11 -2.49 8.87 -17.59
C ILE A 11 -1.91 10.03 -18.39
N GLU A 12 -2.19 10.09 -19.69
CA GLU A 12 -1.69 11.17 -20.55
C GLU A 12 -2.26 12.55 -20.16
N SER A 13 -3.52 12.59 -19.70
CA SER A 13 -4.12 13.82 -19.14
C SER A 13 -3.44 14.26 -17.84
N ARG A 14 -3.14 13.31 -16.95
CA ARG A 14 -2.48 13.56 -15.64
C ARG A 14 -1.03 13.97 -15.81
N LYS A 15 -0.31 13.37 -16.75
CA LYS A 15 1.08 13.70 -17.07
C LYS A 15 1.25 15.15 -17.50
N LYS A 16 0.29 15.74 -18.22
CA LYS A 16 0.28 17.18 -18.56
C LYS A 16 0.22 18.10 -17.34
N GLN A 17 -0.24 17.58 -16.21
CA GLN A 17 -0.26 18.26 -14.93
C GLN A 17 0.93 17.85 -14.05
N GLY A 18 1.85 17.00 -14.49
CA GLY A 18 2.93 16.47 -13.66
C GLY A 18 2.44 15.52 -12.55
N LEU A 19 1.34 14.81 -12.78
CA LEU A 19 0.77 13.82 -11.86
C LEU A 19 1.05 12.39 -12.36
N SER A 20 1.27 11.47 -11.43
CA SER A 20 1.39 10.03 -11.67
C SER A 20 0.04 9.40 -11.99
N PRO A 21 -0.02 8.21 -12.60
CA PRO A 21 -1.27 7.46 -12.78
C PRO A 21 -2.03 7.28 -11.46
N LYS A 22 -3.36 7.33 -11.50
CA LYS A 22 -4.14 7.01 -10.29
C LYS A 22 -3.95 5.52 -9.93
N PRO A 23 -3.96 5.18 -8.62
CA PRO A 23 -3.99 3.79 -8.20
C PRO A 23 -5.22 3.05 -8.75
N ILE A 24 -5.05 1.79 -9.10
CA ILE A 24 -6.11 0.92 -9.61
C ILE A 24 -6.86 0.31 -8.43
N ASP A 25 -8.13 0.68 -8.27
CA ASP A 25 -9.03 0.22 -7.21
C ASP A 25 -10.17 -0.68 -7.73
N SER A 26 -10.44 -0.65 -9.04
CA SER A 26 -11.47 -1.44 -9.71
C SER A 26 -10.97 -2.79 -10.21
N ASP A 27 -11.69 -3.85 -9.84
CA ASP A 27 -11.53 -5.19 -10.41
C ASP A 27 -11.71 -5.25 -11.92
N VAL A 28 -12.58 -4.42 -12.52
CA VAL A 28 -12.81 -4.46 -13.97
C VAL A 28 -11.54 -4.10 -14.74
N LEU A 29 -10.88 -3.01 -14.35
CA LEU A 29 -9.60 -2.61 -14.95
C LEU A 29 -8.50 -3.62 -14.63
N LEU A 30 -8.42 -4.08 -13.38
CA LEU A 30 -7.36 -5.00 -12.98
C LEU A 30 -7.46 -6.37 -13.66
N ASN A 31 -8.67 -6.90 -13.85
CA ASN A 31 -8.87 -8.15 -14.60
C ASN A 31 -8.39 -8.00 -16.05
N GLU A 32 -8.69 -6.87 -16.70
CA GLU A 32 -8.19 -6.60 -18.06
C GLU A 32 -6.65 -6.58 -18.08
N ILE A 33 -6.02 -5.91 -17.12
CA ILE A 33 -4.57 -5.87 -16.94
C ILE A 33 -3.99 -7.28 -16.74
N ILE A 34 -4.62 -8.11 -15.89
CA ILE A 34 -4.16 -9.48 -15.64
C ILE A 34 -4.23 -10.34 -16.90
N GLU A 35 -5.30 -10.23 -17.70
CA GLU A 35 -5.39 -10.96 -18.97
C GLU A 35 -4.30 -10.51 -19.96
N GLN A 36 -3.97 -9.22 -20.00
CA GLN A 36 -2.83 -8.72 -20.79
C GLN A 36 -1.48 -9.23 -20.26
N VAL A 37 -1.31 -9.37 -18.94
CA VAL A 37 -0.09 -9.90 -18.31
C VAL A 37 0.11 -11.38 -18.66
N LYS A 38 -0.97 -12.16 -18.71
CA LYS A 38 -0.95 -13.58 -19.11
C LYS A 38 -0.60 -13.78 -20.59
N ASP A 39 -0.99 -12.85 -21.46
CA ASP A 39 -0.67 -12.90 -22.88
C ASP A 39 0.72 -12.34 -23.17
N SER A 40 1.72 -13.22 -23.26
CA SER A 40 3.11 -12.87 -23.57
C SER A 40 3.32 -12.05 -24.85
N ALA A 41 2.37 -12.09 -25.80
CA ALA A 41 2.44 -11.34 -27.06
C ALA A 41 1.71 -9.99 -27.01
N ASN A 42 1.10 -9.64 -25.87
CA ASN A 42 0.35 -8.41 -25.75
C ASN A 42 1.28 -7.19 -25.78
N PRO A 43 1.04 -6.18 -26.64
CA PRO A 43 1.91 -5.01 -26.77
C PRO A 43 1.98 -4.16 -25.51
N TYR A 44 0.98 -4.24 -24.63
CA TYR A 44 0.91 -3.48 -23.37
C TYR A 44 1.38 -4.29 -22.15
N ARG A 45 1.87 -5.52 -22.35
CA ARG A 45 2.18 -6.45 -21.26
C ARG A 45 3.12 -5.86 -20.22
N GLU A 46 4.17 -5.17 -20.66
CA GLU A 46 5.20 -4.59 -19.77
C GLU A 46 4.59 -3.52 -18.86
N ASP A 47 3.83 -2.58 -19.41
CA ASP A 47 3.14 -1.54 -18.64
C ASP A 47 2.09 -2.14 -17.71
N SER A 48 1.29 -3.10 -18.20
CA SER A 48 0.30 -3.82 -17.41
C SER A 48 0.91 -4.60 -16.25
N LEU A 49 2.09 -5.21 -16.45
CA LEU A 49 2.82 -5.85 -15.38
C LEU A 49 3.27 -4.82 -14.32
N ASN A 50 3.81 -3.67 -14.75
CA ASN A 50 4.19 -2.60 -13.82
C ASN A 50 2.99 -2.07 -13.03
N PHE A 51 1.83 -1.88 -13.68
CA PHE A 51 0.61 -1.44 -13.00
C PHE A 51 0.07 -2.47 -12.00
N LEU A 52 0.10 -3.77 -12.37
CA LEU A 52 -0.28 -4.85 -11.47
C LEU A 52 0.62 -4.88 -10.23
N ILE A 53 1.94 -4.80 -10.40
CA ILE A 53 2.91 -4.89 -9.30
C ILE A 53 2.85 -3.63 -8.43
N TYR A 54 2.95 -2.44 -9.03
CA TYR A 54 3.26 -1.21 -8.30
C TYR A 54 2.11 -0.21 -8.17
N ASN A 55 1.02 -0.36 -8.94
CA ASN A 55 -0.04 0.64 -8.97
C ASN A 55 -1.44 0.11 -8.65
N THR A 56 -1.54 -1.13 -8.17
CA THR A 56 -2.81 -1.65 -7.63
C THR A 56 -2.96 -1.23 -6.18
N LEU A 57 -4.09 -0.60 -5.83
CA LEU A 57 -4.34 -0.11 -4.48
C LEU A 57 -4.51 -1.28 -3.49
N PRO A 58 -3.73 -1.34 -2.40
CA PRO A 58 -3.87 -2.37 -1.37
C PRO A 58 -5.11 -2.16 -0.50
N GLY A 59 -5.33 -3.03 0.50
CA GLY A 59 -6.47 -2.97 1.40
C GLY A 59 -7.69 -3.73 0.86
N THR A 60 -8.89 -3.13 0.96
CA THR A 60 -10.17 -3.84 0.79
C THR A 60 -10.87 -3.55 -0.55
N THR A 61 -10.16 -2.99 -1.52
CA THR A 61 -10.74 -2.66 -2.84
C THR A 61 -11.06 -3.92 -3.65
N SER A 62 -11.90 -3.77 -4.68
CA SER A 62 -12.20 -4.89 -5.57
C SER A 62 -10.97 -5.30 -6.40
N ALA A 63 -10.11 -4.35 -6.77
CA ALA A 63 -8.80 -4.64 -7.36
C ALA A 63 -7.89 -5.43 -6.40
N ALA A 64 -7.81 -5.05 -5.12
CA ALA A 64 -7.02 -5.80 -4.13
C ALA A 64 -7.48 -7.25 -4.03
N ARG A 65 -8.79 -7.51 -4.03
CA ARG A 65 -9.33 -8.88 -4.04
C ARG A 65 -8.89 -9.68 -5.27
N VAL A 66 -8.94 -9.08 -6.46
CA VAL A 66 -8.51 -9.73 -7.70
C VAL A 66 -7.00 -9.98 -7.70
N LYS A 67 -6.19 -9.01 -7.27
CA LYS A 67 -4.73 -9.16 -7.16
C LYS A 67 -4.37 -10.28 -6.19
N SER A 68 -4.99 -10.35 -5.01
CA SER A 68 -4.64 -11.36 -4.01
C SER A 68 -4.94 -12.79 -4.49
N GLU A 69 -6.07 -13.01 -5.16
CA GLU A 69 -6.40 -14.33 -5.72
C GLU A 69 -5.46 -14.70 -6.87
N PHE A 70 -5.09 -13.74 -7.73
CA PHE A 70 -4.10 -13.97 -8.79
C PHE A 70 -2.73 -14.36 -8.23
N LEU A 71 -2.26 -13.66 -7.20
CA LEU A 71 -1.01 -14.00 -6.50
C LEU A 71 -1.07 -15.39 -5.85
N LYS A 72 -2.22 -15.77 -5.28
CA LYS A 72 -2.46 -17.12 -4.74
C LYS A 72 -2.31 -18.18 -5.83
N GLU A 73 -2.83 -17.95 -7.03
CA GLU A 73 -2.70 -18.90 -8.15
C GLU A 73 -1.24 -19.08 -8.60
N ILE A 74 -0.43 -18.02 -8.53
CA ILE A 74 1.01 -18.08 -8.79
C ILE A 74 1.74 -18.88 -7.71
N ILE A 75 1.43 -18.64 -6.43
CA ILE A 75 2.03 -19.37 -5.30
C ILE A 75 1.71 -20.86 -5.39
N LEU A 76 0.46 -21.20 -5.72
CA LEU A 76 -0.01 -22.57 -5.92
C LEU A 76 0.47 -23.19 -7.26
N LYS A 77 1.31 -22.47 -8.03
CA LYS A 77 1.87 -22.92 -9.32
C LYS A 77 0.80 -23.28 -10.36
N LYS A 78 -0.40 -22.69 -10.25
CA LYS A 78 -1.50 -22.84 -11.22
C LYS A 78 -1.31 -21.93 -12.43
N ILE A 79 -0.71 -20.76 -12.20
CA ILE A 79 -0.36 -19.79 -13.24
C ILE A 79 1.13 -19.49 -13.14
N PHE A 80 1.79 -19.33 -14.29
CA PHE A 80 3.19 -18.95 -14.38
C PHE A 80 3.34 -17.61 -15.09
N ILE A 81 3.90 -16.62 -14.38
CA ILE A 81 4.32 -15.33 -14.93
C ILE A 81 5.82 -15.22 -14.63
N SER A 82 6.66 -15.12 -15.66
CA SER A 82 8.13 -15.14 -15.52
C SER A 82 8.67 -14.11 -14.52
N GLU A 83 8.01 -12.96 -14.42
CA GLU A 83 8.42 -11.83 -13.59
C GLU A 83 7.85 -11.88 -12.17
N ILE A 84 6.90 -12.78 -11.89
CA ILE A 84 6.30 -12.95 -10.57
C ILE A 84 6.52 -14.38 -10.11
N THR A 85 7.62 -14.60 -9.39
CA THR A 85 7.92 -15.88 -8.75
C THR A 85 6.98 -16.11 -7.55
N PRO A 86 6.81 -17.36 -7.06
CA PRO A 86 6.06 -17.62 -5.83
C PRO A 86 6.53 -16.79 -4.63
N ALA A 87 7.86 -16.68 -4.44
CA ALA A 87 8.44 -15.86 -3.38
C ALA A 87 8.08 -14.37 -3.53
N PHE A 88 8.18 -13.82 -4.76
CA PHE A 88 7.79 -12.45 -5.01
C PHE A 88 6.27 -12.25 -4.84
N ALA A 89 5.44 -13.25 -5.17
CA ALA A 89 4.00 -13.19 -4.94
C ALA A 89 3.65 -13.13 -3.45
N PHE A 90 4.38 -13.84 -2.59
CA PHE A 90 4.24 -13.70 -1.13
C PHE A 90 4.63 -12.30 -0.64
N GLU A 91 5.75 -11.75 -1.12
CA GLU A 91 6.15 -10.37 -0.80
C GLU A 91 5.05 -9.37 -1.22
N GLN A 92 4.48 -9.54 -2.41
CA GLN A 92 3.38 -8.71 -2.90
C GLN A 92 2.14 -8.82 -1.99
N LEU A 93 1.75 -10.01 -1.55
CA LEU A 93 0.65 -10.20 -0.60
C LEU A 93 0.92 -9.47 0.72
N SER A 94 2.16 -9.52 1.24
CA SER A 94 2.54 -8.83 2.47
C SER A 94 2.40 -7.30 2.37
N GLN A 95 2.65 -6.72 1.19
CA GLN A 95 2.51 -5.27 0.97
C GLN A 95 1.05 -4.82 0.82
N MET A 96 0.10 -5.75 0.75
CA MET A 96 -1.33 -5.45 0.61
C MET A 96 -2.04 -5.11 1.93
N LYS A 97 -1.35 -5.30 3.07
CA LYS A 97 -1.68 -4.73 4.39
C LYS A 97 -3.13 -4.96 4.87
N GLY A 98 -3.66 -6.16 4.63
CA GLY A 98 -4.96 -6.55 5.19
C GLY A 98 -6.03 -6.94 4.16
N GLY A 99 -7.23 -7.23 4.66
CA GLY A 99 -8.39 -7.56 3.84
C GLY A 99 -8.19 -8.84 3.03
N PRO A 100 -8.45 -8.84 1.70
CA PRO A 100 -8.33 -10.03 0.86
C PRO A 100 -6.96 -10.74 0.93
N SER A 101 -5.88 -9.98 1.14
CA SER A 101 -4.53 -10.56 1.27
C SER A 101 -4.37 -11.46 2.50
N VAL A 102 -4.95 -11.07 3.64
CA VAL A 102 -4.93 -11.87 4.88
C VAL A 102 -5.74 -13.14 4.72
N LYS A 103 -6.92 -13.05 4.10
CA LYS A 103 -7.73 -14.23 3.77
C LYS A 103 -6.92 -15.23 2.93
N VAL A 104 -6.22 -14.75 1.90
CA VAL A 104 -5.36 -15.59 1.05
C VAL A 104 -4.20 -16.20 1.83
N LEU A 105 -3.52 -15.42 2.69
CA LEU A 105 -2.46 -15.96 3.54
C LEU A 105 -2.97 -17.08 4.46
N ILE A 106 -4.16 -16.93 5.05
CA ILE A 106 -4.78 -17.99 5.88
C ILE A 106 -5.14 -19.21 5.02
N ASP A 107 -5.64 -19.02 3.79
CA ASP A 107 -5.87 -20.13 2.86
C ASP A 107 -4.59 -20.91 2.57
N LEU A 108 -3.44 -20.23 2.50
CA LEU A 108 -2.13 -20.83 2.24
C LEU A 108 -1.53 -21.49 3.50
N VAL A 109 -1.73 -20.91 4.68
CA VAL A 109 -1.37 -21.51 5.97
C VAL A 109 -2.12 -22.82 6.23
N LEU A 110 -3.35 -22.93 5.73
CA LEU A 110 -4.19 -24.13 5.87
C LEU A 110 -4.07 -25.07 4.67
N HIS A 111 -3.05 -24.91 3.82
CA HIS A 111 -2.78 -25.80 2.70
C HIS A 111 -2.04 -27.08 3.14
N ASP A 112 -1.96 -28.08 2.26
CA ASP A 112 -1.26 -29.35 2.53
C ASP A 112 0.25 -29.32 2.16
N ASP A 113 0.73 -28.24 1.53
CA ASP A 113 2.13 -28.15 1.07
C ASP A 113 2.95 -27.44 2.13
N GLN A 114 3.80 -28.19 2.83
CA GLN A 114 4.56 -27.70 3.97
C GLN A 114 5.42 -26.47 3.64
N VAL A 115 5.98 -26.38 2.43
CA VAL A 115 6.81 -25.23 2.04
C VAL A 115 5.95 -23.98 1.91
N ILE A 116 4.78 -24.09 1.29
CA ILE A 116 3.82 -22.99 1.15
C ILE A 116 3.30 -22.56 2.52
N VAL A 117 2.99 -23.53 3.38
CA VAL A 117 2.45 -23.29 4.72
C VAL A 117 3.44 -22.52 5.59
N GLU A 118 4.71 -22.94 5.61
CA GLU A 118 5.76 -22.28 6.38
C GLU A 118 5.99 -20.85 5.90
N GLU A 119 6.09 -20.64 4.58
CA GLU A 119 6.28 -19.30 4.02
C GLU A 119 5.08 -18.39 4.30
N ALA A 120 3.86 -18.88 4.10
CA ALA A 120 2.64 -18.14 4.40
C ALA A 120 2.54 -17.75 5.89
N ALA A 121 2.97 -18.63 6.79
CA ALA A 121 2.97 -18.37 8.23
C ALA A 121 3.91 -17.21 8.59
N GLU A 122 5.11 -17.15 8.00
CA GLU A 122 6.08 -16.07 8.25
C GLU A 122 5.56 -14.70 7.79
N PHE A 123 4.80 -14.66 6.69
CA PHE A 123 4.15 -13.43 6.25
C PHE A 123 2.90 -13.09 7.07
N LEU A 124 2.11 -14.10 7.49
CA LEU A 124 0.91 -13.87 8.29
C LEU A 124 1.25 -13.30 9.67
N LYS A 125 2.30 -13.79 10.35
CA LYS A 125 2.77 -13.28 11.65
C LYS A 125 3.07 -11.77 11.66
N LYS A 126 3.34 -11.17 10.49
CA LYS A 126 3.62 -9.74 10.34
C LYS A 126 2.36 -8.91 10.07
N GLN A 127 1.20 -9.55 9.89
CA GLN A 127 -0.07 -8.87 9.62
C GLN A 127 -0.84 -8.62 10.92
N VAL A 128 -1.46 -7.44 11.01
CA VAL A 128 -2.21 -7.02 12.21
C VAL A 128 -3.69 -6.74 11.94
N PHE A 129 -4.09 -6.68 10.67
CA PHE A 129 -5.48 -6.43 10.26
C PHE A 129 -6.25 -7.73 10.01
N LEU A 130 -6.41 -8.53 11.07
CA LEU A 130 -7.24 -9.74 11.05
C LEU A 130 -8.64 -9.38 11.57
N TYR A 131 -9.66 -9.74 10.82
CA TYR A 131 -11.05 -9.59 11.24
C TYR A 131 -11.56 -10.84 11.97
N GLU A 132 -12.75 -10.76 12.57
CA GLU A 132 -13.37 -11.87 13.31
C GLU A 132 -13.36 -13.17 12.51
N ALA A 133 -13.81 -13.15 11.26
CA ALA A 133 -13.79 -14.30 10.36
C ALA A 133 -12.38 -14.88 10.12
N ASP A 134 -11.33 -14.05 10.11
CA ASP A 134 -9.96 -14.51 9.97
C ASP A 134 -9.48 -15.19 11.26
N THR A 135 -9.78 -14.59 12.41
CA THR A 135 -9.43 -15.14 13.73
C THR A 135 -10.20 -16.42 14.06
N GLU A 136 -11.46 -16.54 13.64
CA GLU A 136 -12.26 -17.76 13.79
C GLU A 136 -11.64 -18.93 13.01
N ARG A 137 -11.20 -18.69 11.77
CA ARG A 137 -10.53 -19.73 10.96
C ARG A 137 -9.24 -20.23 11.62
N LEU A 138 -8.44 -19.31 12.17
CA LEU A 138 -7.25 -19.70 12.93
C LEU A 138 -7.63 -20.45 14.21
N PHE A 139 -8.69 -20.04 14.90
CA PHE A 139 -9.15 -20.70 16.11
C PHE A 139 -9.64 -22.14 15.86
N GLU A 140 -10.38 -22.38 14.79
CA GLU A 140 -10.81 -23.74 14.43
C GLU A 140 -9.62 -24.63 14.06
N ALA A 141 -8.68 -24.14 13.24
CA ALA A 141 -7.46 -24.87 12.93
C ALA A 141 -6.58 -25.15 14.17
N TYR A 142 -6.54 -24.22 15.12
CA TYR A 142 -5.87 -24.41 16.41
C TYR A 142 -6.53 -25.53 17.23
N LYS A 143 -7.86 -25.59 17.30
CA LYS A 143 -8.58 -26.68 17.99
C LYS A 143 -8.34 -28.05 17.36
N GLU A 144 -8.13 -28.09 16.04
CA GLU A 144 -7.78 -29.30 15.31
C GLU A 144 -6.33 -29.74 15.53
N GLY A 145 -5.53 -28.97 16.27
CA GLY A 145 -4.15 -29.31 16.60
C GLY A 145 -3.13 -28.89 15.54
N ASN A 146 -3.46 -27.90 14.69
CA ASN A 146 -2.51 -27.40 13.70
C ASN A 146 -1.32 -26.67 14.39
N GLU A 147 -0.13 -27.27 14.28
CA GLU A 147 1.09 -26.77 14.92
C GLU A 147 1.55 -25.43 14.35
N VAL A 148 1.39 -25.22 13.03
CA VAL A 148 1.76 -23.96 12.36
C VAL A 148 0.89 -22.83 12.87
N VAL A 149 -0.42 -23.05 12.95
CA VAL A 149 -1.37 -22.07 13.52
C VAL A 149 -1.07 -21.80 14.99
N THR A 150 -0.72 -22.82 15.77
CA THR A 150 -0.28 -22.65 17.16
C THR A 150 0.92 -21.71 17.25
N ASN A 151 1.90 -21.85 16.36
CA ASN A 151 3.07 -20.98 16.29
C ASN A 151 2.71 -19.54 15.88
N ILE A 152 1.75 -19.36 14.98
CA ILE A 152 1.23 -18.03 14.59
C ILE A 152 0.54 -17.35 15.78
N LEU A 153 -0.32 -18.06 16.50
CA LEU A 153 -1.00 -17.53 17.67
C LEU A 153 -0.01 -17.17 18.79
N LYS A 154 1.03 -17.99 18.99
CA LYS A 154 2.10 -17.69 19.94
C LYS A 154 2.86 -16.42 19.55
N SER A 155 3.24 -16.28 18.28
CA SER A 155 3.89 -15.09 17.73
C SER A 155 3.08 -13.81 17.97
N TYR A 156 1.75 -13.87 17.77
CA TYR A 156 0.86 -12.76 18.09
C TYR A 156 0.75 -12.49 19.60
N ALA A 157 0.70 -13.52 20.44
CA ALA A 157 0.67 -13.36 21.90
C ALA A 157 1.97 -12.74 22.44
N GLU A 158 3.10 -13.03 21.81
CA GLU A 158 4.42 -12.44 22.09
C GLU A 158 4.63 -11.07 21.40
N ALA A 159 3.63 -10.61 20.64
CA ALA A 159 3.63 -9.36 19.88
C ALA A 159 4.83 -9.21 18.93
N GLU A 160 5.26 -10.31 18.29
CA GLU A 160 6.43 -10.30 17.40
C GLU A 160 6.28 -9.34 16.22
N PHE A 161 5.05 -9.10 15.75
CA PHE A 161 4.74 -8.09 14.73
C PHE A 161 5.18 -6.66 15.14
N PHE A 162 5.35 -6.40 16.44
CA PHE A 162 5.78 -5.13 17.01
C PHE A 162 7.19 -5.20 17.56
N THR A 163 7.52 -6.23 18.35
CA THR A 163 8.82 -6.35 19.04
C THR A 163 9.99 -6.62 18.09
N GLN A 164 9.72 -7.07 16.86
CA GLN A 164 10.74 -7.24 15.81
C GLN A 164 10.89 -6.01 14.90
N LEU A 165 10.11 -4.94 15.11
CA LEU A 165 10.30 -3.69 14.37
C LEU A 165 11.60 -3.00 14.82
N PRO A 166 12.29 -2.28 13.93
CA PRO A 166 13.44 -1.46 14.33
C PRO A 166 13.04 -0.46 15.42
N GLU A 167 13.94 -0.23 16.37
CA GLU A 167 13.76 0.82 17.38
C GLU A 167 13.67 2.21 16.71
N VAL A 168 12.85 3.09 17.29
CA VAL A 168 12.76 4.48 16.84
C VAL A 168 14.06 5.19 17.21
N PRO A 169 14.64 6.02 16.31
CA PRO A 169 15.82 6.81 16.66
C PRO A 169 15.62 7.65 17.92
N GLU A 170 16.59 7.65 18.83
CA GLU A 170 16.53 8.47 20.06
C GLU A 170 16.55 9.98 19.76
N GLU A 171 17.20 10.37 18.66
CA GLU A 171 17.29 11.75 18.19
C GLU A 171 16.84 11.84 16.73
N ILE A 172 16.04 12.87 16.43
CA ILE A 172 15.64 13.23 15.07
C ILE A 172 16.06 14.68 14.84
N GLU A 173 17.06 14.89 13.98
CA GLU A 173 17.45 16.24 13.59
C GLU A 173 16.40 16.88 12.68
N VAL A 174 15.99 18.10 13.02
CA VAL A 174 14.96 18.83 12.26
C VAL A 174 15.44 20.19 11.80
N VAL A 175 14.86 20.67 10.70
CA VAL A 175 14.89 22.07 10.27
C VAL A 175 13.47 22.59 10.18
N THR A 176 13.20 23.74 10.79
CA THR A 176 11.84 24.28 10.86
C THR A 176 11.53 25.20 9.70
N TYR A 177 10.38 25.01 9.07
CA TYR A 177 9.76 25.99 8.18
C TYR A 177 8.55 26.63 8.89
N VAL A 178 8.57 27.96 9.02
CA VAL A 178 7.48 28.71 9.66
C VAL A 178 6.35 28.87 8.64
N ALA A 179 5.28 28.10 8.80
CA ALA A 179 4.12 28.14 7.90
C ALA A 179 3.32 29.44 8.03
N GLY A 180 3.39 30.09 9.20
CA GLY A 180 2.84 31.42 9.45
C GLY A 180 2.98 31.84 10.91
N ILE A 181 2.51 33.05 11.23
CA ILE A 181 2.53 33.63 12.58
C ILE A 181 1.12 33.66 13.15
N GLY A 182 0.96 33.23 14.40
CA GLY A 182 -0.33 33.05 15.07
C GLY A 182 -0.92 31.66 14.84
N ASP A 183 -2.22 31.52 15.06
CA ASP A 183 -2.90 30.24 14.87
C ASP A 183 -3.06 29.92 13.38
N ILE A 184 -2.58 28.74 12.99
CA ILE A 184 -2.57 28.26 11.61
C ILE A 184 -3.70 27.25 11.43
N SER A 185 -4.66 27.61 10.59
CA SER A 185 -5.81 26.76 10.31
C SER A 185 -5.45 25.58 9.39
N THR A 186 -6.18 24.47 9.53
CA THR A 186 -6.17 23.36 8.56
C THR A 186 -6.53 23.82 7.15
N ASP A 187 -7.33 24.88 7.00
CA ASP A 187 -7.69 25.46 5.70
C ASP A 187 -6.48 26.09 4.98
N LEU A 188 -5.45 26.54 5.71
CA LEU A 188 -4.19 26.98 5.08
C LEU A 188 -3.45 25.81 4.43
N LEU A 189 -3.49 24.63 5.07
CA LEU A 189 -2.76 23.44 4.61
C LEU A 189 -3.55 22.63 3.57
N SER A 190 -4.88 22.63 3.69
CA SER A 190 -5.82 21.89 2.83
C SER A 190 -7.08 22.77 2.61
N PRO A 191 -7.02 23.73 1.68
CA PRO A 191 -8.11 24.68 1.43
C PRO A 191 -9.45 24.00 1.13
N GLY A 192 -10.54 24.52 1.72
CA GLY A 192 -11.88 23.97 1.58
C GLY A 192 -12.43 24.03 0.16
N ASN A 193 -12.05 25.04 -0.64
CA ASN A 193 -12.40 25.11 -2.07
C ASN A 193 -11.73 24.01 -2.91
N GLU A 194 -10.64 23.43 -2.42
CA GLU A 194 -9.93 22.30 -3.03
C GLU A 194 -10.38 20.94 -2.46
N ALA A 195 -11.50 20.88 -1.73
CA ALA A 195 -11.98 19.64 -1.12
C ALA A 195 -12.25 18.51 -2.14
N HIS A 196 -12.56 18.86 -3.38
CA HIS A 196 -12.81 17.92 -4.48
C HIS A 196 -11.58 17.09 -4.86
N SER A 197 -10.36 17.56 -4.55
CA SER A 197 -9.11 16.85 -4.87
C SER A 197 -8.55 16.01 -3.72
N ARG A 198 -9.11 16.10 -2.50
CA ARG A 198 -8.56 15.50 -1.27
C ARG A 198 -8.27 13.99 -1.34
N SER A 199 -9.05 13.23 -2.11
CA SER A 199 -8.83 11.79 -2.29
C SER A 199 -7.64 11.47 -3.20
N ASP A 200 -7.17 12.43 -3.98
CA ASP A 200 -6.00 12.34 -4.85
C ASP A 200 -4.84 13.13 -4.22
N ARG A 201 -3.98 12.42 -3.50
CA ARG A 201 -2.91 13.03 -2.70
C ARG A 201 -1.93 13.85 -3.52
N GLU A 202 -1.60 13.44 -4.74
CA GLU A 202 -0.69 14.20 -5.60
C GLU A 202 -1.35 15.47 -6.14
N LEU A 203 -2.63 15.38 -6.55
CA LEU A 203 -3.37 16.55 -7.01
C LEU A 203 -3.60 17.54 -5.86
N HIS A 204 -4.06 17.06 -4.71
CA HIS A 204 -4.31 17.91 -3.54
C HIS A 204 -3.01 18.48 -2.96
N GLY A 205 -1.90 17.73 -3.01
CA GLY A 205 -0.60 18.19 -2.51
C GLY A 205 -0.15 19.53 -3.14
N LYS A 206 -0.59 19.84 -4.36
CA LYS A 206 -0.28 21.11 -5.03
C LYS A 206 -0.85 22.33 -4.33
N CYS A 207 -1.92 22.20 -3.54
CA CYS A 207 -2.50 23.32 -2.81
C CYS A 207 -1.97 23.46 -1.37
N LEU A 208 -0.98 22.66 -0.95
CA LEU A 208 -0.33 22.80 0.36
C LEU A 208 0.27 24.21 0.51
N ILE A 209 -0.34 25.06 1.35
CA ILE A 209 0.04 26.45 1.62
C ILE A 209 0.00 27.35 0.37
N ASN A 210 1.00 27.23 -0.51
CA ASN A 210 1.10 27.78 -1.86
C ASN A 210 2.41 27.33 -2.53
N GLU A 211 2.54 27.55 -3.84
CA GLU A 211 3.71 27.17 -4.64
C GLU A 211 5.03 27.78 -4.13
N LYS A 212 5.01 29.03 -3.64
CA LYS A 212 6.21 29.68 -3.10
C LYS A 212 6.71 28.94 -1.85
N ALA A 213 5.81 28.65 -0.92
CA ALA A 213 6.13 27.91 0.31
C ALA A 213 6.66 26.50 0.00
N GLN A 214 6.05 25.80 -0.97
CA GLN A 214 6.51 24.48 -1.40
C GLN A 214 7.95 24.54 -1.95
N ASN A 215 8.27 25.51 -2.80
CA ASN A 215 9.64 25.71 -3.30
C ASN A 215 10.66 26.01 -2.19
N GLU A 216 10.26 26.77 -1.16
CA GLU A 216 11.09 27.07 0.00
C GLU A 216 11.33 25.82 0.86
N ILE A 217 10.30 25.01 1.08
CA ILE A 217 10.36 23.73 1.79
C ILE A 217 11.30 22.75 1.06
N GLU A 218 11.16 22.60 -0.26
CA GLU A 218 12.07 21.76 -1.05
C GLU A 218 13.52 22.26 -1.00
N SER A 219 13.70 23.58 -1.02
CA SER A 219 15.04 24.19 -0.90
C SER A 219 15.66 23.93 0.47
N LEU A 220 14.86 23.93 1.55
CA LEU A 220 15.31 23.53 2.88
C LEU A 220 15.71 22.04 2.93
N GLN A 221 14.91 21.16 2.33
CA GLN A 221 15.21 19.73 2.26
C GLN A 221 16.53 19.48 1.50
N LYS A 222 16.75 20.15 0.37
CA LYS A 222 18.01 20.07 -0.39
C LYS A 222 19.21 20.62 0.38
N LYS A 223 18.99 21.67 1.20
CA LYS A 223 20.04 22.30 2.01
C LYS A 223 20.44 21.46 3.22
N TYR A 224 19.50 20.70 3.79
CA TYR A 224 19.70 19.87 4.98
C TYR A 224 19.20 18.44 4.73
N PRO A 225 19.87 17.66 3.87
CA PRO A 225 19.41 16.32 3.47
C PRO A 225 19.34 15.31 4.62
N GLU A 226 20.15 15.51 5.67
CA GLU A 226 20.17 14.67 6.88
C GLU A 226 19.08 15.06 7.90
N LYS A 227 18.32 16.14 7.67
CA LYS A 227 17.31 16.67 8.60
C LYS A 227 15.91 16.54 8.05
N GLN A 228 14.95 16.27 8.92
CA GLN A 228 13.53 16.34 8.56
C GLN A 228 13.04 17.79 8.55
N VAL A 229 12.24 18.17 7.56
CA VAL A 229 11.58 19.48 7.56
C VAL A 229 10.34 19.41 8.44
N MET A 230 10.29 20.24 9.48
CA MET A 230 9.14 20.35 10.38
C MET A 230 8.40 21.67 10.14
N LEU A 231 7.12 21.58 9.80
CA LEU A 231 6.26 22.76 9.69
C LEU A 231 5.87 23.24 11.08
N VAL A 232 5.99 24.55 11.35
CA VAL A 232 5.62 25.14 12.63
C VAL A 232 4.80 26.41 12.45
N ALA A 233 3.93 26.68 13.44
CA ALA A 233 3.31 27.98 13.64
C ALA A 233 4.19 28.81 14.58
N GLU A 234 4.58 30.02 14.19
CA GLU A 234 5.28 30.93 15.09
C GLU A 234 4.28 31.67 15.98
N LYS A 235 4.47 31.65 17.31
CA LYS A 235 3.61 32.36 18.28
C LYS A 235 2.13 31.96 18.20
N GLY A 236 1.83 30.70 17.90
CA GLY A 236 0.47 30.17 17.88
C GLY A 236 0.43 28.67 17.71
N THR A 237 -0.74 28.16 17.36
CA THR A 237 -1.04 26.72 17.27
C THR A 237 -1.15 26.29 15.82
N MET A 238 -0.67 25.09 15.49
CA MET A 238 -0.88 24.49 14.17
C MET A 238 -2.10 23.55 14.17
N GLY A 239 -2.92 23.64 13.13
CA GLY A 239 -4.05 22.72 12.91
C GLY A 239 -5.35 23.14 13.61
N VAL A 240 -5.60 24.44 13.75
CA VAL A 240 -6.89 24.94 14.29
C VAL A 240 -8.00 24.87 13.23
N GLY A 241 -9.24 24.64 13.63
CA GLY A 241 -10.42 24.60 12.74
C GLY A 241 -11.00 23.22 12.54
#